data_AF-A0A5A7NBU4-F1
#
_entry.id   AF-A0A5A7NBU4-F1
#
_cell.length_a   1.000
_cell.length_b   1.000
_cell.length_c   1.000
_cell.angle_alpha   90.00
_cell.angle_beta   90.00
_cell.angle_gamma   90.00
#
_symmetry.space_group_name_H-M   'P 1'
#
loop_
_entity.id
_entity.type
_entity.pdbx_description
1 polymer ?
#
loop_
_entity_poly.entity_id
_entity_poly.type
_entity_poly.pdbx_seq_one_letter_code
_entity_poly.pdbx_strand_id
1 'polypeptide(L)'
;MLDPSTPILISCAQHTVRDAAPDALLSPQDLLAHAAQKALIDAGGGAGDTQRKLKITQKIDSLAVIRSFADSAPQFASPHGGCSHYPLAIARRIGASPARCFYPHLGGNSPQMMLSLLAEDIRAGRSRMALLVGGEAIRTASLATKAGQRLIGRKIMMAR
;
A
#
# COMPACT_ATOMS: atom_id res chain seq x y z
N MET A 1 -10.20 -32.48 -6.07
CA MET A 1 -10.61 -31.17 -5.49
C MET A 1 -9.36 -30.40 -5.09
N LEU A 2 -9.35 -29.07 -5.24
CA LEU A 2 -8.25 -28.22 -4.76
C LEU A 2 -8.31 -28.10 -3.23
N ASP A 3 -7.14 -28.00 -2.58
CA ASP A 3 -7.04 -27.76 -1.14
C ASP A 3 -7.65 -26.38 -0.80
N PRO A 4 -8.55 -26.27 0.20
CA PRO A 4 -9.12 -24.98 0.64
C PRO A 4 -8.10 -23.93 1.10
N SER A 5 -6.88 -24.35 1.44
CA SER A 5 -5.74 -23.49 1.79
C SER A 5 -4.87 -23.12 0.57
N THR A 6 -5.31 -23.44 -0.65
CA THR A 6 -4.63 -23.00 -1.87
C THR A 6 -4.71 -21.47 -1.99
N PRO A 7 -3.57 -20.75 -1.94
CA PRO A 7 -3.58 -19.31 -2.11
C PRO A 7 -3.93 -18.96 -3.56
N ILE A 8 -4.77 -17.94 -3.73
CA ILE A 8 -5.20 -17.41 -5.03
C ILE A 8 -5.06 -15.89 -5.04
N LEU A 9 -4.71 -15.33 -6.20
CA LEU A 9 -4.80 -13.89 -6.44
C LEU A 9 -6.23 -13.56 -6.89
N ILE A 10 -6.90 -12.68 -6.15
CA ILE A 10 -8.31 -12.32 -6.41
C ILE A 10 -8.48 -10.96 -7.10
N SER A 11 -7.45 -10.10 -7.07
CA SER A 11 -7.50 -8.75 -7.64
C SER A 11 -6.10 -8.19 -7.83
N CYS A 12 -5.92 -7.30 -8.80
CA CYS A 12 -4.73 -6.46 -8.93
C CYS A 12 -5.13 -5.07 -9.42
N ALA A 13 -4.35 -4.05 -9.06
CA ALA A 13 -4.58 -2.71 -9.55
C ALA A 13 -3.31 -1.89 -9.62
N GLN A 14 -3.29 -0.92 -10.54
CA GLN A 14 -2.25 0.07 -10.67
C GLN A 14 -2.84 1.48 -10.61
N HIS A 15 -2.05 2.41 -10.08
CA HIS A 15 -2.29 3.83 -10.18
C HIS A 15 -1.00 4.54 -10.58
N THR A 16 -1.09 5.45 -11.55
CA THR A 16 0.06 6.16 -12.11
C THR A 16 -0.28 7.63 -12.24
N VAL A 17 0.56 8.49 -11.65
CA VAL A 17 0.46 9.94 -11.76
C VAL A 17 1.50 10.40 -12.78
N ARG A 18 1.02 10.87 -13.94
CA ARG A 18 1.88 11.49 -14.96
C ARG A 18 1.93 12.99 -14.76
N ASP A 19 0.75 13.59 -14.70
CA ASP A 19 0.53 15.00 -14.41
C ASP A 19 -0.57 15.13 -13.37
N ALA A 20 -0.42 16.10 -12.49
CA ALA A 20 -1.38 16.43 -11.45
C ALA A 20 -1.29 17.94 -11.20
N ALA A 21 -2.44 18.56 -10.99
CA ALA A 21 -2.49 19.92 -10.49
C ALA A 21 -1.80 20.00 -9.11
N PRO A 22 -1.17 21.13 -8.75
CA PRO A 22 -0.44 21.24 -7.50
C PRO A 22 -1.26 20.86 -6.26
N ASP A 23 -2.55 21.17 -6.24
CA ASP A 23 -3.49 20.85 -5.16
C ASP A 23 -3.95 19.38 -5.12
N ALA A 24 -3.68 18.59 -6.17
CA ALA A 24 -4.02 17.17 -6.28
C ALA A 24 -2.82 16.23 -6.06
N LEU A 25 -1.67 16.76 -5.62
CA LEU A 25 -0.46 15.95 -5.41
C LEU A 25 -0.61 15.02 -4.19
N LEU A 26 -0.44 13.72 -4.44
CA LEU A 26 -0.53 12.68 -3.42
C LEU A 26 0.80 12.50 -2.69
N SER A 27 0.76 12.34 -1.36
CA SER A 27 1.93 11.81 -0.65
C SER A 27 2.25 10.39 -1.13
N PRO A 28 3.49 9.88 -0.93
CA PRO A 28 3.83 8.51 -1.27
C PRO A 28 2.86 7.48 -0.66
N GLN A 29 2.42 7.71 0.58
CA GLN A 29 1.47 6.83 1.26
C GLN A 29 0.06 6.94 0.67
N ASP A 30 -0.36 8.14 0.26
CA ASP A 30 -1.65 8.32 -0.40
C ASP A 30 -1.66 7.67 -1.79
N LEU A 31 -0.54 7.72 -2.53
CA LEU A 31 -0.39 7.09 -3.83
C LEU A 31 -0.56 5.56 -3.74
N LEU A 32 0.14 4.93 -2.79
CA LEU A 32 0.02 3.48 -2.56
C LEU A 32 -1.38 3.12 -2.03
N ALA A 33 -1.96 3.95 -1.16
CA ALA A 33 -3.32 3.75 -0.69
C ALA A 33 -4.36 3.86 -1.84
N HIS A 34 -4.15 4.75 -2.82
CA HIS A 34 -5.02 4.81 -4.00
C HIS A 34 -4.95 3.52 -4.82
N ALA A 35 -3.75 2.97 -5.06
CA ALA A 35 -3.61 1.69 -5.76
C ALA A 35 -4.29 0.55 -4.98
N ALA A 36 -4.11 0.50 -3.66
CA ALA A 36 -4.75 -0.46 -2.78
C ALA A 36 -6.29 -0.36 -2.81
N GLN A 37 -6.83 0.86 -2.73
CA GLN A 37 -8.27 1.10 -2.83
C GLN A 37 -8.85 0.59 -4.14
N LYS A 38 -8.14 0.78 -5.26
CA LYS A 38 -8.57 0.25 -6.57
C LYS A 38 -8.61 -1.28 -6.56
N ALA A 39 -7.62 -1.96 -5.99
CA ALA A 39 -7.62 -3.42 -5.87
C ALA A 39 -8.78 -3.92 -4.98
N LEU A 40 -9.06 -3.22 -3.88
CA LEU A 40 -10.18 -3.58 -2.98
C LEU A 40 -11.55 -3.35 -3.61
N ILE A 41 -11.69 -2.31 -4.44
CA ILE A 41 -12.90 -2.07 -5.23
C ILE A 41 -13.09 -3.20 -6.25
N ASP A 42 -12.03 -3.58 -6.96
CA ASP A 42 -12.05 -4.68 -7.94
C ASP A 42 -12.45 -6.02 -7.27
N ALA A 43 -11.76 -6.40 -6.19
CA ALA A 43 -12.11 -7.58 -5.39
C ALA A 43 -13.56 -7.53 -4.84
N GLY A 44 -14.03 -6.32 -4.54
CA GLY A 44 -15.37 -6.01 -4.03
C GLY A 44 -16.49 -6.16 -5.05
N GLY A 45 -16.21 -6.48 -6.32
CA GLY A 45 -17.23 -6.53 -7.37
C GLY A 45 -17.47 -5.19 -8.06
N GLY A 46 -16.53 -4.25 -7.94
CA GLY A 46 -16.57 -2.93 -8.57
C GLY A 46 -17.09 -1.81 -7.67
N ALA A 47 -17.15 -0.59 -8.21
CA ALA A 47 -17.42 0.62 -7.44
C ALA A 47 -18.83 0.69 -6.81
N GLY A 48 -19.79 -0.09 -7.32
CA GLY A 48 -21.18 -0.11 -6.85
C GLY A 48 -21.39 -0.86 -5.53
N ASP A 49 -20.53 -1.81 -5.17
CA ASP A 49 -20.73 -2.68 -3.99
C ASP A 49 -19.82 -2.27 -2.83
N THR A 50 -20.17 -1.14 -2.21
CA THR A 50 -19.42 -0.58 -1.08
C THR A 50 -19.41 -1.52 0.14
N GLN A 51 -20.47 -2.30 0.34
CA GLN A 51 -20.57 -3.23 1.47
C GLN A 51 -19.63 -4.42 1.31
N ARG A 52 -19.53 -5.00 0.11
CA ARG A 52 -18.60 -6.10 -0.16
C ARG A 52 -17.16 -5.63 -0.11
N LYS A 53 -16.85 -4.45 -0.66
CA LYS A 53 -15.53 -3.81 -0.48
C LYS A 53 -15.17 -3.68 1.01
N LEU A 54 -16.09 -3.17 1.84
CA LEU A 54 -15.85 -3.01 3.27
C LEU A 54 -15.58 -4.37 3.95
N LYS A 55 -16.39 -5.39 3.64
CA LYS A 55 -16.18 -6.75 4.16
C LYS A 55 -14.81 -7.32 3.78
N ILE A 56 -14.38 -7.16 2.54
CA ILE A 56 -13.05 -7.60 2.09
C ILE A 56 -11.95 -6.83 2.82
N THR A 57 -12.10 -5.51 2.92
CA THR A 57 -11.12 -4.64 3.62
C THR A 57 -10.91 -5.08 5.08
N GLN A 58 -11.99 -5.41 5.78
CA GLN A 58 -11.96 -5.90 7.17
C GLN A 58 -11.36 -7.30 7.32
N LYS A 59 -11.30 -8.09 6.23
CA LYS A 59 -10.71 -9.44 6.26
C LYS A 59 -9.20 -9.45 6.08
N ILE A 60 -8.60 -8.34 5.64
CA ILE A 60 -7.14 -8.23 5.47
C ILE A 60 -6.46 -8.36 6.85
N ASP A 61 -5.86 -9.51 7.10
CA ASP A 61 -5.11 -9.78 8.34
C ASP A 61 -3.60 -9.52 8.18
N SER A 62 -3.12 -9.45 6.94
CA SER A 62 -1.70 -9.27 6.61
C SER A 62 -1.51 -8.19 5.55
N LEU A 63 -0.64 -7.22 5.82
CA LEU A 63 -0.30 -6.16 4.89
C LEU A 63 1.21 -6.10 4.68
N ALA A 64 1.64 -6.26 3.44
CA ALA A 64 3.02 -6.01 3.06
C ALA A 64 3.13 -4.75 2.20
N VAL A 65 4.05 -3.87 2.56
CA VAL A 65 4.39 -2.70 1.77
C VAL A 65 5.82 -2.83 1.27
N ILE A 66 6.02 -2.80 -0.03
CA ILE A 66 7.36 -2.80 -0.62
C ILE A 66 8.03 -1.47 -0.32
N ARG A 67 9.26 -1.55 0.18
CA ARG A 67 10.07 -0.41 0.59
C ARG A 67 10.29 0.55 -0.57
N SER A 68 9.99 1.82 -0.33
CA SER A 68 10.31 2.88 -1.27
C SER A 68 11.82 3.14 -1.27
N PHE A 69 12.36 3.48 -2.44
CA PHE A 69 13.74 3.90 -2.61
C PHE A 69 14.11 5.08 -1.69
N ALA A 70 13.17 5.99 -1.42
CA ALA A 70 13.39 7.13 -0.52
C ALA A 70 13.69 6.71 0.94
N ASP A 71 13.30 5.50 1.33
CA ASP A 71 13.53 4.93 2.67
C ASP A 71 14.72 3.95 2.69
N SER A 72 15.55 3.93 1.63
CA SER A 72 16.66 2.99 1.51
C SER A 72 17.96 3.47 2.16
N ALA A 73 18.26 4.78 2.06
CA ALA A 73 19.45 5.38 2.67
C ALA A 73 19.29 6.90 2.82
N PRO A 74 20.01 7.55 3.77
CA PRO A 74 19.87 8.99 4.03
C PRO A 74 20.10 9.89 2.80
N GLN A 75 21.01 9.51 1.90
CA GLN A 75 21.29 10.26 0.68
C GLN A 75 20.16 10.23 -0.35
N PHE A 76 19.21 9.29 -0.22
CA PHE A 76 18.04 9.16 -1.07
C PHE A 76 16.76 9.66 -0.40
N ALA A 77 16.88 10.18 0.84
CA ALA A 77 15.75 10.65 1.60
C ALA A 77 14.98 11.73 0.84
N SER A 78 13.66 11.59 0.82
CA SER A 78 12.78 12.57 0.20
C SER A 78 12.91 13.93 0.92
N PRO A 79 13.05 15.05 0.18
CA PRO A 79 13.04 16.38 0.79
C PRO A 79 11.66 16.75 1.37
N HIS A 80 10.63 15.95 1.06
CA HIS A 80 9.25 16.15 1.52
C HIS A 80 8.92 15.47 2.85
N GLY A 81 9.92 14.87 3.50
CA GLY A 81 9.75 14.11 4.74
C GLY A 81 9.48 12.62 4.51
N GLY A 82 9.34 11.88 5.61
CA GLY A 82 9.18 10.42 5.60
C GLY A 82 8.05 9.93 6.50
N CYS A 83 7.82 8.62 6.50
CA CYS A 83 6.82 7.96 7.34
C CYS A 83 7.50 6.97 8.28
N SER A 84 7.30 7.14 9.59
CA SER A 84 7.90 6.26 10.60
C SER A 84 7.32 4.83 10.59
N HIS A 85 6.09 4.66 10.11
CA HIS A 85 5.41 3.35 10.11
C HIS A 85 4.59 3.15 8.83
N TYR A 86 5.29 2.92 7.73
CA TYR A 86 4.71 2.91 6.38
C TYR A 86 3.52 1.96 6.21
N PRO A 87 3.59 0.67 6.63
CA PRO A 87 2.45 -0.23 6.52
C PRO A 87 1.20 0.24 7.28
N LEU A 88 1.39 0.75 8.50
CA LEU A 88 0.30 1.25 9.33
C LEU A 88 -0.34 2.52 8.72
N ALA A 89 0.49 3.37 8.12
CA ALA A 89 0.03 4.56 7.42
C ALA A 89 -0.85 4.21 6.21
N ILE A 90 -0.55 3.12 5.49
CA ILE A 90 -1.39 2.60 4.41
C ILE A 90 -2.66 1.95 4.98
N ALA A 91 -2.53 1.06 5.96
CA ALA A 91 -3.66 0.36 6.58
C ALA A 91 -4.77 1.33 7.00
N ARG A 92 -4.40 2.42 7.69
CA ARG A 92 -5.34 3.47 8.11
C ARG A 92 -6.03 4.18 6.94
N ARG A 93 -5.29 4.51 5.88
CA ARG A 93 -5.85 5.15 4.67
C ARG A 93 -6.83 4.25 3.93
N ILE A 94 -6.63 2.94 4.03
CA ILE A 94 -7.53 1.98 3.39
C ILE A 94 -8.68 1.51 4.28
N GLY A 95 -8.67 1.85 5.58
CA GLY A 95 -9.65 1.38 6.56
C GLY A 95 -9.43 -0.07 7.00
N ALA A 96 -8.21 -0.60 6.86
CA ALA A 96 -7.83 -1.93 7.29
C ALA A 96 -7.14 -1.93 8.66
N SER A 97 -7.19 -3.06 9.35
CA SER A 97 -6.55 -3.29 10.66
C SER A 97 -5.81 -4.64 10.69
N PRO A 98 -4.78 -4.83 9.85
CA PRO A 98 -4.07 -6.09 9.75
C PRO A 98 -3.31 -6.40 11.05
N ALA A 99 -3.36 -7.66 11.49
CA ALA A 99 -2.59 -8.15 12.63
C ALA A 99 -1.09 -8.27 12.31
N ARG A 100 -0.73 -8.45 11.03
CA ARG A 100 0.65 -8.52 10.57
C ARG A 100 0.96 -7.44 9.53
N CYS A 101 2.07 -6.76 9.75
CA CYS A 101 2.58 -5.74 8.83
C CYS A 101 4.02 -6.06 8.44
N PHE A 102 4.31 -6.07 7.15
CA PHE A 102 5.64 -6.33 6.60
C PHE A 102 6.17 -5.11 5.86
N TYR A 103 7.45 -4.79 6.09
CA TYR A 103 8.19 -3.76 5.37
C TYR A 103 9.58 -4.30 5.01
N PRO A 104 9.71 -5.08 3.92
CA PRO A 104 10.92 -5.83 3.62
C PRO A 104 12.11 -4.92 3.32
N HIS A 105 13.30 -5.53 3.24
CA HIS A 105 14.49 -4.85 2.76
C HIS A 105 14.33 -4.38 1.31
N LEU A 106 15.17 -3.43 0.89
CA LEU A 106 15.21 -2.99 -0.49
C LEU A 106 15.71 -4.13 -1.40
N GLY A 107 15.09 -4.30 -2.56
CA GLY A 107 15.55 -5.19 -3.61
C GLY A 107 14.48 -5.38 -4.68
N GLY A 108 14.89 -5.45 -5.95
CA GLY A 108 13.96 -5.64 -7.07
C GLY A 108 13.19 -6.97 -7.00
N ASN A 109 13.72 -7.95 -6.27
CA ASN A 109 13.09 -9.24 -5.99
C ASN A 109 12.05 -9.19 -4.84
N SER A 110 12.02 -8.13 -4.04
CA SER A 110 11.18 -8.03 -2.84
C SER A 110 9.68 -8.21 -3.09
N PRO A 111 9.08 -7.69 -4.19
CA PRO A 111 7.69 -7.95 -4.51
C PRO A 111 7.38 -9.44 -4.66
N GLN A 112 8.20 -10.17 -5.42
CA GLN A 112 8.00 -11.59 -5.65
C GLN A 112 8.28 -12.42 -4.39
N MET A 113 9.35 -12.10 -3.67
CA MET A 113 9.67 -12.73 -2.38
C MET A 113 8.49 -12.59 -1.40
N MET A 114 7.94 -11.39 -1.28
CA MET A 114 6.84 -11.12 -0.35
C MET A 114 5.54 -11.80 -0.79
N LEU A 115 5.28 -11.86 -2.10
CA LEU A 115 4.15 -12.63 -2.63
C LEU A 115 4.25 -14.11 -2.25
N SER A 116 5.42 -14.72 -2.42
CA SER A 116 5.66 -16.12 -2.02
C SER A 116 5.45 -16.33 -0.52
N LEU A 117 6.01 -15.45 0.33
CA LEU A 117 5.85 -15.54 1.79
C LEU A 117 4.38 -15.44 2.23
N LEU A 118 3.61 -14.52 1.64
CA LEU A 118 2.18 -14.37 1.94
C LEU A 118 1.39 -15.60 1.47
N ALA A 119 1.73 -16.19 0.33
CA ALA A 119 1.12 -17.41 -0.16
C ALA A 119 1.41 -18.61 0.76
N GLU A 120 2.64 -18.73 1.26
CA GLU A 120 3.03 -19.73 2.26
C GLU A 120 2.29 -19.53 3.58
N ASP A 121 2.14 -18.28 4.04
CA ASP A 121 1.35 -17.96 5.23
C ASP A 121 -0.11 -18.38 5.09
N ILE A 122 -0.72 -18.19 3.91
CA ILE A 122 -2.09 -18.64 3.64
C ILE A 122 -2.15 -20.17 3.64
N ARG A 123 -1.22 -20.84 2.95
CA ARG A 123 -1.14 -22.30 2.90
C ARG A 123 -0.99 -22.91 4.28
N ALA A 124 -0.17 -22.31 5.14
CA ALA A 124 0.06 -22.77 6.50
C ALA A 124 -1.04 -22.36 7.50
N GLY A 125 -2.12 -21.70 7.04
CA GLY A 125 -3.21 -21.24 7.90
C GLY A 125 -2.85 -20.07 8.82
N ARG A 126 -1.67 -19.45 8.63
CA ARG A 126 -1.24 -18.28 9.39
C ARG A 126 -1.98 -17.03 8.90
N SER A 127 -2.31 -16.94 7.61
CA SER A 127 -3.05 -15.85 6.96
C SER A 127 -4.33 -16.38 6.32
N ARG A 128 -5.35 -15.53 6.21
CA ARG A 128 -6.55 -15.80 5.42
C ARG A 128 -6.71 -14.81 4.28
N MET A 129 -6.28 -13.57 4.47
CA MET A 129 -6.28 -12.56 3.42
C MET A 129 -5.12 -11.59 3.60
N ALA A 130 -4.32 -11.46 2.55
CA ALA A 130 -3.17 -10.59 2.51
C ALA A 130 -3.30 -9.53 1.42
N LEU A 131 -2.73 -8.36 1.67
CA LEU A 131 -2.57 -7.29 0.69
C LEU A 131 -1.08 -6.97 0.53
N LEU A 132 -0.61 -6.94 -0.71
CA LEU A 132 0.74 -6.52 -1.08
C LEU A 132 0.64 -5.22 -1.90
N VAL A 133 1.35 -4.18 -1.49
CA VAL A 133 1.38 -2.88 -2.17
C VAL A 133 2.81 -2.37 -2.31
N GLY A 134 3.06 -1.57 -3.33
CA GLY A 134 4.37 -0.97 -3.58
C GLY A 134 4.27 0.12 -4.65
N GLY A 135 5.28 0.98 -4.71
CA GLY A 135 5.36 2.02 -5.74
C GLY A 135 6.26 3.17 -5.33
N GLU A 136 6.49 4.08 -6.28
CA GLU A 136 7.36 5.23 -6.10
C GLU A 136 6.65 6.53 -6.47
N ALA A 137 6.84 7.56 -5.65
CA ALA A 137 6.23 8.88 -5.84
C ALA A 137 7.24 9.91 -6.40
N ILE A 138 8.19 9.47 -7.21
CA ILE A 138 9.27 10.31 -7.76
C ILE A 138 8.69 11.48 -8.58
N ARG A 139 7.73 11.19 -9.47
CA ARG A 139 7.09 12.23 -10.29
C ARG A 139 6.32 13.24 -9.44
N THR A 140 5.56 12.76 -8.46
CA THR A 140 4.82 13.60 -7.52
C THR A 140 5.76 14.48 -6.69
N ALA A 141 6.89 13.92 -6.21
CA ALA A 141 7.92 14.67 -5.50
C ALA A 141 8.56 15.75 -6.39
N SER A 142 8.83 15.44 -7.66
CA SER A 142 9.35 16.40 -8.63
C SER A 142 8.36 17.56 -8.87
N LEU A 143 7.07 17.26 -9.04
CA LEU A 143 6.02 18.27 -9.19
C LEU A 143 5.87 19.15 -7.95
N ALA A 144 5.89 18.55 -6.76
CA ALA A 144 5.81 19.28 -5.49
C ALA A 144 7.00 20.23 -5.31
N THR A 145 8.21 19.77 -5.61
CA THR A 145 9.41 20.63 -5.57
C THR A 145 9.29 21.81 -6.53
N LYS A 146 8.82 21.59 -7.77
CA LYS A 146 8.59 22.69 -8.74
C LYS A 146 7.53 23.68 -8.26
N ALA A 147 6.50 23.21 -7.58
CA ALA A 147 5.42 24.03 -7.05
C ALA A 147 5.76 24.70 -5.69
N GLY A 148 6.93 24.44 -5.09
CA GLY A 148 7.29 24.93 -3.76
C GLY A 148 6.43 24.34 -2.63
N GLN A 149 5.84 23.17 -2.84
CA GLN A 149 4.96 22.50 -1.88
C GLN A 149 5.63 21.34 -1.17
N ARG A 150 5.15 20.99 0.03
CA ARG A 150 5.58 19.78 0.77
C ARG A 150 4.55 18.67 0.64
N LEU A 151 5.01 17.46 0.29
CA LEU A 151 4.20 16.23 0.34
C LEU A 151 4.10 15.68 1.77
N ILE A 152 3.59 16.48 2.72
CA ILE A 152 3.32 15.96 4.06
C ILE A 152 2.03 15.15 3.95
N GLY A 153 2.12 13.82 4.01
CA GLY A 153 0.93 13.00 4.23
C GLY A 153 0.23 13.54 5.49
N ARG A 154 -1.03 13.98 5.37
CA ARG A 154 -1.77 14.69 6.44
C ARG A 154 -1.33 14.18 7.81
N LYS A 155 -0.72 15.04 8.64
CA LYS A 155 -0.41 14.73 10.04
C LYS A 155 -1.74 14.35 10.71
N ILE A 156 -2.04 13.06 10.78
CA ILE A 156 -3.09 12.59 11.67
C ILE A 156 -2.44 12.62 13.04
N MET A 157 -2.75 13.66 13.82
CA MET A 157 -2.44 13.69 15.24
C MET A 157 -3.00 12.42 15.86
N MET A 158 -2.15 11.68 16.58
CA MET A 158 -2.66 10.63 17.44
C MET A 158 -3.53 11.30 18.50
N ALA A 159 -4.82 10.96 18.55
CA ALA A 159 -5.57 11.12 19.78
C ALA A 159 -4.84 10.28 20.83
N ARG A 160 -4.32 10.95 21.86
CA ARG A 160 -3.82 10.31 23.07
C ARG A 160 -4.98 9.69 23.82
#